data_AF-A0A538R1G4-F1
#
_entry.id   AF-A0A538R1G4-F1
#
_cell.length_a   1.000
_cell.length_b   1.000
_cell.length_c   1.000
_cell.angle_alpha   90.00
_cell.angle_beta   90.00
_cell.angle_gamma   90.00
#
_symmetry.space_group_name_H-M   'P 1'
#
loop_
_entity.id
_entity.type
_entity.pdbx_description
1 polymer ?
#
loop_
_entity_poly.entity_id
_entity_poly.type
_entity_poly.pdbx_seq_one_letter_code
_entity_poly.pdbx_strand_id
1 'polypeptide(L)'
;MPSYPAPVWSRARRLPWVELLRRVFAQDILVCPCGGRRSVVAFVADAGQAHSLLVTLGLPADSATFAPARDPPQAELAWEDPA
;
A
#
# COMPACT_ATOMS: atom_id res chain seq x y z
N MET A 1 23.97 -2.70 -8.44
CA MET A 1 22.80 -2.98 -7.57
C MET A 1 22.93 -2.08 -6.34
N PRO A 2 21.91 -1.31 -5.94
CA PRO A 2 21.98 -0.56 -4.69
C PRO A 2 22.01 -1.55 -3.53
N SER A 3 23.07 -1.55 -2.73
CA SER A 3 23.15 -2.35 -1.51
C SER A 3 22.25 -1.74 -0.45
N TYR A 4 21.11 -2.37 -0.19
CA TYR A 4 20.26 -2.01 0.94
C TYR A 4 20.80 -2.66 2.22
N PRO A 5 20.93 -1.91 3.33
CA PRO A 5 21.26 -2.54 4.61
C PRO A 5 20.14 -3.53 4.98
N ALA A 6 20.52 -4.75 5.34
CA ALA A 6 19.58 -5.77 5.75
C ALA A 6 18.87 -5.32 7.04
N PRO A 7 17.52 -5.35 7.09
CA PRO A 7 16.80 -4.98 8.30
C PRO A 7 17.11 -5.98 9.42
N VAL A 8 17.43 -5.47 10.61
CA VAL A 8 17.49 -6.28 11.84
C VAL A 8 16.07 -6.67 12.24
N TRP A 9 15.68 -7.90 11.93
CA TRP A 9 14.39 -8.45 12.35
C TRP A 9 14.41 -8.75 13.84
N SER A 10 14.12 -7.74 14.66
CA SER A 10 13.59 -8.02 15.99
C SER A 10 12.22 -8.69 15.83
N ARG A 11 11.85 -9.61 16.73
CA ARG A 11 10.48 -10.16 16.84
C ARG A 11 9.46 -9.09 17.28
N ALA A 12 9.63 -7.84 16.86
CA ALA A 12 8.65 -6.80 17.02
C ALA A 12 7.34 -7.26 16.37
N ARG A 13 6.28 -7.31 17.16
CA ARG A 13 4.94 -7.75 16.73
C ARG A 13 4.35 -6.86 15.63
N ARG A 14 4.97 -5.72 15.32
CA ARG A 14 4.59 -4.78 14.26
C ARG A 14 5.80 -4.51 13.37
N LEU A 15 5.69 -4.90 12.10
CA LEU A 15 6.62 -4.51 11.05
C LEU A 15 6.30 -3.07 10.61
N PRO A 16 7.30 -2.23 10.29
CA PRO A 16 7.04 -0.96 9.61
C PRO A 16 6.28 -1.21 8.31
N TRP A 17 5.33 -0.33 7.97
CA TRP A 17 4.48 -0.48 6.79
C TRP A 17 5.27 -0.69 5.48
N VAL A 18 6.39 0.02 5.31
CA VAL A 18 7.30 -0.16 4.15
C VAL A 18 7.88 -1.57 4.09
N GLU A 19 8.29 -2.15 5.22
CA GLU A 19 8.83 -3.52 5.23
C GLU A 19 7.74 -4.55 4.90
N LEU A 20 6.49 -4.26 5.27
CA LEU A 20 5.36 -5.09 4.88
C LEU A 20 5.09 -5.03 3.37
N LEU A 21 5.13 -3.84 2.76
CA LEU A 21 5.00 -3.68 1.30
C LEU A 21 6.10 -4.42 0.54
N ARG A 22 7.35 -4.32 1.00
CA ARG A 22 8.47 -5.05 0.41
C ARG A 22 8.29 -6.56 0.53
N ARG A 23 7.82 -7.05 1.68
CA ARG A 23 7.63 -8.48 1.91
C ARG A 23 6.49 -9.07 1.08
N VAL A 24 5.37 -8.36 0.96
CA VAL A 24 4.14 -8.89 0.34
C VAL A 24 4.11 -8.62 -1.17
N PHE A 25 4.54 -7.43 -1.60
CA PHE A 25 4.43 -6.99 -2.98
C PHE A 25 5.79 -6.84 -3.69
N ALA A 26 6.91 -7.16 -3.02
CA ALA A 26 8.27 -6.89 -3.52
C ALA A 26 8.52 -5.41 -3.88
N GLN A 27 7.72 -4.48 -3.35
CA GLN A 27 7.77 -3.05 -3.68
C GLN A 27 8.47 -2.25 -2.59
N ASP A 28 9.57 -1.58 -2.94
CA ASP A 28 10.23 -0.62 -2.05
C ASP A 28 9.90 0.83 -2.43
N ILE A 29 8.85 1.38 -1.82
CA ILE A 29 8.36 2.74 -2.11
C ILE A 29 9.34 3.86 -1.69
N LEU A 30 10.34 3.55 -0.85
CA LEU A 30 11.31 4.54 -0.40
C LEU A 30 12.50 4.71 -1.35
N VAL A 31 12.63 3.90 -2.41
CA VAL A 31 13.61 4.12 -3.48
C VAL A 31 13.19 5.34 -4.30
N CYS A 32 14.05 6.35 -4.39
CA CYS A 32 13.89 7.43 -5.37
C CYS A 32 14.47 7.01 -6.72
N PRO A 33 13.82 7.31 -7.86
CA PRO A 33 14.42 7.16 -9.19
C PRO A 33 15.75 7.91 -9.36
N CYS A 34 15.97 8.95 -8.56
CA CYS A 34 17.20 9.72 -8.49
C CYS A 34 18.39 8.99 -7.82
N GLY A 35 18.18 7.78 -7.28
CA GLY A 35 19.19 7.03 -6.52
C GLY A 35 19.24 7.37 -5.02
N GLY A 36 18.51 8.39 -4.58
CA GLY A 36 18.34 8.72 -3.17
C GLY A 36 17.34 7.83 -2.43
N ARG A 37 17.26 8.01 -1.10
CA ARG A 37 16.25 7.36 -0.24
C ARG A 37 15.23 8.39 0.23
N ARG A 38 13.94 8.12 -0.02
CA ARG A 38 12.84 8.92 0.52
C ARG A 38 12.61 8.58 2.00
N SER A 39 12.12 9.55 2.76
CA SER A 39 11.65 9.37 4.14
C SER A 39 10.17 9.77 4.23
N VAL A 40 9.42 9.10 5.11
CA VAL A 40 8.05 9.50 5.44
C VAL A 40 8.14 10.61 6.47
N VAL A 41 7.65 11.81 6.10
CA VAL A 41 7.72 13.00 6.96
C VAL A 41 6.41 13.27 7.71
N ALA A 42 5.28 12.83 7.16
CA ALA A 42 3.96 13.01 7.76
C ALA A 42 2.98 11.94 7.24
N PHE A 43 1.93 11.69 8.02
CA PHE A 43 0.77 10.91 7.61
C PHE A 43 -0.47 11.79 7.70
N VAL A 44 -1.11 12.07 6.57
CA VAL A 44 -2.33 12.89 6.51
C VAL A 44 -3.53 11.96 6.55
N ALA A 45 -4.12 11.81 7.74
CA ALA A 45 -5.25 10.90 7.96
C ALA A 45 -6.61 11.50 7.58
N ASP A 46 -6.73 12.83 7.64
CA ASP A 46 -7.96 13.53 7.30
C ASP A 46 -8.13 13.65 5.78
N ALA A 47 -9.30 13.25 5.27
CA ALA A 47 -9.58 13.20 3.85
C ALA A 47 -9.62 14.60 3.21
N GLY A 48 -10.15 15.61 3.92
CA GLY A 48 -10.21 16.99 3.42
C GLY A 48 -8.83 17.62 3.28
N GLN A 49 -7.96 17.39 4.28
CA GLN A 49 -6.56 17.82 4.24
C GLN A 49 -5.78 17.09 3.15
N ALA A 50 -5.97 15.78 3.00
CA ALA A 50 -5.33 15.01 1.93
C ALA A 50 -5.73 15.54 0.55
N HIS A 51 -7.03 15.79 0.34
CA HIS A 51 -7.55 16.37 -0.90
C HIS A 51 -6.93 17.75 -1.18
N SER A 52 -6.94 18.65 -0.20
CA SER A 52 -6.41 20.00 -0.34
C SER A 52 -4.91 20.02 -0.66
N LEU A 53 -4.15 19.13 -0.01
CA LEU A 53 -2.73 18.93 -0.28
C LEU A 53 -2.48 18.43 -1.71
N LEU A 54 -3.22 17.41 -2.16
CA LEU A 54 -3.09 16.85 -3.50
C LEU A 54 -3.41 17.89 -4.59
N VAL A 55 -4.48 18.67 -4.41
CA VAL A 55 -4.82 19.80 -5.31
C VAL A 55 -3.68 20.80 -5.39
N THR A 56 -3.12 21.19 -4.23
CA THR A 56 -2.01 22.15 -4.18
C THR A 56 -0.76 21.62 -4.89
N LEU A 57 -0.51 20.31 -4.80
CA LEU A 57 0.61 19.64 -5.48
C LEU A 57 0.36 19.37 -6.97
N GLY A 58 -0.84 19.66 -7.48
CA GLY A 58 -1.23 19.34 -8.86
C GLY A 58 -1.36 17.83 -9.13
N LEU A 59 -1.64 17.04 -8.09
CA LEU A 59 -1.84 15.60 -8.18
C LEU A 59 -3.34 15.25 -8.25
N PRO A 60 -3.71 14.07 -8.79
CA PRO A 60 -5.10 13.60 -8.74
C PRO A 60 -5.60 13.56 -7.29
N ALA A 61 -6.64 14.34 -7.01
CA ALA A 61 -7.21 14.49 -5.66
C ALA A 61 -8.53 13.74 -5.49
N ASP A 62 -9.21 13.40 -6.60
CA ASP A 62 -10.43 12.61 -6.57
C ASP A 62 -10.13 11.16 -6.17
N SER A 63 -11.01 10.59 -5.33
CA SER A 63 -10.89 9.20 -4.94
C SER A 63 -11.08 8.29 -6.16
N ALA A 64 -10.14 7.36 -6.35
CA ALA A 64 -10.33 6.30 -7.33
C ALA A 64 -11.57 5.47 -6.99
N THR A 65 -12.45 5.28 -7.97
CA THR A 65 -13.58 4.35 -7.83
C THR A 65 -13.06 2.94 -8.10
N PHE A 66 -12.98 2.13 -7.04
CA PHE A 66 -12.63 0.72 -7.18
C PHE A 66 -13.89 -0.13 -7.31
N ALA A 67 -13.84 -1.15 -8.16
CA ALA A 67 -14.82 -2.22 -8.12
C ALA A 67 -14.79 -2.89 -6.73
N PRO A 68 -15.90 -3.48 -6.26
CA PRO A 68 -15.91 -4.24 -5.01
C PRO A 68 -14.76 -5.25 -4.98
N ALA A 69 -14.08 -5.38 -3.85
CA ALA A 69 -12.97 -6.32 -3.69
C ALA A 69 -13.38 -7.80 -3.80
N ARG A 70 -14.68 -8.08 -4.02
CA ARG A 70 -15.21 -9.43 -4.21
C ARG A 70 -15.22 -9.77 -5.69
N ASP A 71 -14.59 -10.90 -5.99
CA ASP A 71 -14.82 -11.65 -7.21
C ASP A 71 -16.33 -12.00 -7.33
N PRO A 72 -16.87 -12.11 -8.56
CA PRO A 72 -18.20 -12.66 -8.76
C PRO A 72 -18.41 -14.01 -8.04
N PRO A 73 -19.63 -14.39 -7.65
CA PRO A 73 -19.85 -15.69 -7.03
C PRO A 73 -19.37 -16.82 -7.95
N GLN A 74 -18.54 -17.71 -7.39
CA GLN A 74 -17.97 -18.86 -8.09
C GLN A 74 -19.03 -19.96 -8.20
N ALA A 75 -19.86 -19.89 -9.24
CA ALA A 75 -20.96 -20.83 -9.47
C ALA A 75 -20.50 -22.30 -9.52
N GLU A 76 -19.27 -22.56 -9.94
CA GLU A 76 -18.66 -23.90 -9.98
C GLU A 76 -18.39 -24.52 -8.60
N LEU A 77 -18.37 -23.70 -7.53
CA LEU A 77 -18.14 -24.11 -6.15
C LEU A 77 -19.42 -24.02 -5.30
N ALA A 78 -20.58 -23.91 -5.95
CA ALA A 78 -21.84 -23.89 -5.23
C ALA A 78 -22.01 -25.21 -4.47
N TRP A 79 -22.16 -25.12 -3.15
CA TRP A 79 -22.49 -26.25 -2.30
C TRP A 79 -23.95 -26.65 -2.55
N GLU A 80 -24.18 -27.78 -3.21
CA GLU A 80 -25.52 -28.37 -3.31
C GLU A 80 -25.97 -28.89 -1.94
N ASP A 81 -27.11 -28.39 -1.48
CA ASP A 81 -27.73 -28.78 -0.22
C ASP A 81 -28.48 -30.11 -0.42
N PRO A 82 -28.09 -31.22 0.23
CA PRO A 82 -28.87 -32.45 0.17
C PRO A 82 -30.13 -32.29 1.02
N ALA A 83 -31.28 -32.43 0.35
CA ALA A 83 -32.63 -32.36 0.93
C ALA A 83 -32.90 -33.35 2.08
#